data_AF-T1BDR9-F1
#
_entry.id   AF-T1BDR9-F1
#
_cell.length_a   1.000
_cell.length_b   1.000
_cell.length_c   1.000
_cell.angle_alpha   90.00
_cell.angle_beta   90.00
_cell.angle_gamma   90.00
#
_symmetry.space_group_name_H-M   'P 1'
#
loop_
_entity.id
_entity.type
_entity.pdbx_description
1 polymer ?
#
loop_
_entity_poly.entity_id
_entity_poly.type
_entity_poly.pdbx_seq_one_letter_code
_entity_poly.pdbx_strand_id
1 'polypeptide(L)'
;TWSAEEKLQIVMEGLRPKANIEAICRAHGIHSSQYYTWRERALRGMRQSLASREGTTEQVLRQETARMKRLIADLTIANDVLEESLR
;
A
#
# COMPACT_ATOMS: atom_id res chain seq x y z
N THR A 1 23.06 -11.41 -7.23
CA THR A 1 21.77 -10.69 -7.32
C THR A 1 21.43 -10.19 -5.94
N TRP A 2 21.02 -8.93 -5.80
CA TRP A 2 20.80 -8.28 -4.50
C TRP A 2 19.41 -8.64 -3.92
N SER A 3 19.36 -9.10 -2.67
CA SER A 3 18.11 -9.32 -1.94
C SER A 3 17.38 -8.00 -1.65
N ALA A 4 16.10 -8.09 -1.27
CA ALA A 4 15.34 -6.90 -0.88
C ALA A 4 15.91 -6.25 0.40
N GLU A 5 16.33 -7.06 1.37
CA GLU A 5 16.90 -6.62 2.64
C GLU A 5 18.21 -5.85 2.43
N GLU A 6 19.13 -6.40 1.62
CA GLU A 6 20.41 -5.73 1.32
C GLU A 6 20.20 -4.40 0.61
N LYS A 7 19.27 -4.34 -0.35
CA LYS A 7 18.93 -3.08 -1.03
C LYS A 7 18.42 -2.04 -0.04
N LEU A 8 17.54 -2.45 0.88
CA LEU A 8 16.97 -1.55 1.89
C LEU A 8 18.06 -1.04 2.83
N GLN A 9 18.94 -1.92 3.33
CA GLN A 9 20.04 -1.54 4.22
C GLN A 9 20.93 -0.46 3.58
N ILE A 10 21.31 -0.63 2.31
CA ILE A 10 22.14 0.36 1.60
C ILE A 10 21.41 1.67 1.41
N VAL A 11 20.14 1.61 0.97
CA VAL A 11 19.32 2.82 0.79
C VAL A 11 19.24 3.59 2.12
N MET A 12 19.00 2.90 3.23
CA MET A 12 18.93 3.51 4.55
C MET A 12 20.27 4.11 5.00
N GLU A 13 21.39 3.47 4.70
CA GLU A 13 22.72 4.02 4.96
C GLU A 13 22.94 5.35 4.23
N GLY A 14 22.53 5.43 2.96
CA GLY A 14 22.64 6.65 2.16
C GLY A 14 21.60 7.72 2.45
N LEU A 15 20.58 7.45 3.27
CA LEU A 15 19.63 8.43 3.78
C LEU A 15 20.09 9.10 5.08
N ARG A 16 21.17 8.63 5.71
CA ARG A 16 21.70 9.23 6.93
C ARG A 16 22.23 10.64 6.66
N PRO A 17 22.13 11.57 7.63
CA PRO A 17 22.73 12.89 7.50
C PRO A 17 24.23 12.78 7.20
N LYS A 18 24.72 13.60 6.25
CA LYS A 18 26.13 13.63 5.81
C LYS A 18 26.63 12.30 5.21
N ALA A 19 25.75 11.40 4.78
CA ALA A 19 26.15 10.18 4.07
C ALA A 19 26.90 10.53 2.76
N ASN A 20 28.01 9.82 2.51
CA ASN A 20 28.73 9.91 1.26
C ASN A 20 28.31 8.75 0.35
N ILE A 21 27.46 9.06 -0.63
CA ILE A 21 26.89 8.05 -1.54
C ILE A 21 27.97 7.32 -2.34
N GLU A 22 29.05 8.00 -2.73
CA GLU A 22 30.14 7.36 -3.48
C GLU A 22 30.93 6.37 -2.62
N ALA A 23 31.17 6.69 -1.35
CA ALA A 23 31.82 5.78 -0.41
C ALA A 23 30.95 4.54 -0.15
N ILE A 24 29.64 4.74 0.02
CA ILE A 24 28.67 3.65 0.19
C ILE A 24 28.64 2.77 -1.05
N CYS A 25 28.54 3.37 -2.25
CA CYS A 25 28.54 2.63 -3.50
C CYS A 25 29.81 1.79 -3.68
N ARG A 26 30.98 2.33 -3.33
CA ARG A 26 32.26 1.60 -3.35
C ARG A 26 32.30 0.45 -2.33
N ALA A 27 31.85 0.68 -1.10
CA ALA A 27 31.83 -0.33 -0.05
C ALA A 27 30.94 -1.52 -0.40
N HIS A 28 29.83 -1.25 -1.08
CA HIS A 28 28.83 -2.24 -1.48
C HIS A 28 29.04 -2.76 -2.91
N GLY A 29 30.03 -2.26 -3.66
CA GLY A 29 30.31 -2.71 -5.03
C GLY A 29 29.18 -2.41 -6.04
N ILE A 30 28.47 -1.29 -5.85
CA ILE A 30 27.37 -0.87 -6.72
C ILE A 30 27.70 0.44 -7.44
N HIS A 31 27.03 0.68 -8.55
CA HIS A 31 27.07 1.97 -9.23
C HIS A 31 26.09 2.96 -8.58
N SER A 32 26.41 4.25 -8.59
CA SER A 32 25.54 5.31 -8.06
C SER A 32 24.15 5.32 -8.71
N SER A 33 24.06 5.01 -10.01
CA SER A 33 22.77 4.88 -10.72
C SER A 33 21.88 3.78 -10.13
N GLN A 34 22.47 2.66 -9.72
CA GLN A 34 21.77 1.55 -9.09
C GLN A 34 21.25 1.94 -7.71
N TYR A 35 22.08 2.62 -6.90
CA TYR A 35 21.67 3.19 -5.61
C TYR A 35 20.45 4.11 -5.77
N TYR A 36 20.51 5.08 -6.69
CA TYR A 36 19.44 6.04 -6.86
C TYR A 36 18.15 5.41 -7.35
N THR A 37 18.24 4.40 -8.22
CA THR A 37 17.09 3.60 -8.66
C THR A 37 16.41 2.90 -7.49
N TRP A 38 17.19 2.28 -6.59
CA TRP A 38 16.63 1.62 -5.41
C TRP A 38 16.02 2.62 -4.42
N ARG A 39 16.70 3.75 -4.19
CA ARG A 39 16.22 4.83 -3.31
C ARG A 39 14.88 5.36 -3.80
N GLU A 40 14.77 5.67 -5.08
CA GLU A 40 13.53 6.19 -5.66
C GLU A 40 12.39 5.18 -5.51
N ARG A 41 12.64 3.90 -5.84
CA ARG A 41 11.64 2.84 -5.71
C ARG A 41 11.19 2.63 -4.27
N ALA A 42 12.12 2.67 -3.30
CA ALA A 42 11.81 2.54 -1.88
C ALA A 42 10.97 3.71 -1.38
N LEU A 43 11.36 4.96 -1.67
CA LEU A 43 10.63 6.16 -1.24
C LEU A 43 9.24 6.23 -1.88
N ARG A 44 9.10 5.87 -3.16
CA ARG A 44 7.82 5.82 -3.85
C ARG A 44 6.89 4.78 -3.21
N GLY A 45 7.39 3.57 -2.96
CA GLY A 45 6.62 2.50 -2.31
C GLY A 45 6.18 2.88 -0.90
N MET A 46 7.06 3.49 -0.10
CA MET A 46 6.72 3.98 1.24
C MET A 46 5.67 5.10 1.18
N ARG A 47 5.79 6.05 0.25
CA ARG A 47 4.78 7.11 0.07
C ARG A 47 3.41 6.52 -0.30
N GLN A 48 3.37 5.54 -1.19
CA GLN A 48 2.13 4.89 -1.60
C GLN A 48 1.50 4.11 -0.44
N SER A 49 2.29 3.40 0.36
CA SER A 49 1.77 2.63 1.49
C SER A 49 1.23 3.52 2.61
N LEU A 50 1.90 4.66 2.87
CA LEU A 50 1.42 5.66 3.82
C LEU A 50 0.14 6.34 3.32
N ALA A 51 0.08 6.72 2.04
CA ALA A 51 -1.14 7.29 1.45
C ALA A 51 -2.32 6.31 1.44
N SER A 52 -2.06 5.01 1.25
CA SER A 52 -3.11 3.99 1.21
C SER A 52 -3.75 3.72 2.59
N ARG A 53 -3.04 4.05 3.68
CA ARG A 53 -3.56 3.94 5.04
C ARG A 53 -4.51 5.07 5.44
N GLU A 54 -4.46 6.22 4.77
CA GLU A 54 -5.21 7.41 5.20
C GLU A 54 -6.60 7.56 4.58
N GLY A 55 -7.04 6.67 3.67
CA GLY A 55 -8.40 6.78 3.13
C GLY A 55 -8.94 5.57 2.40
N THR A 56 -8.13 4.80 1.68
CA THR A 56 -8.67 3.85 0.69
C THR A 56 -9.31 2.62 1.32
N THR A 57 -8.69 1.98 2.30
CA THR A 57 -9.28 0.75 2.89
C THR A 57 -10.56 1.05 3.67
N GLU A 58 -10.56 2.11 4.48
CA GLU A 58 -11.74 2.48 5.26
C GLU A 58 -12.87 2.98 4.35
N GLN A 59 -12.57 3.77 3.32
CA GLN A 59 -13.55 4.25 2.36
C GLN A 59 -14.15 3.10 1.53
N VAL A 60 -13.33 2.16 1.07
CA VAL A 60 -13.80 0.94 0.38
C VAL A 60 -14.68 0.11 1.32
N LEU A 61 -14.27 -0.07 2.57
CA LEU A 61 -15.04 -0.83 3.55
C LEU A 61 -16.39 -0.14 3.86
N ARG A 62 -16.40 1.19 3.95
CA ARG A 62 -17.64 1.98 4.12
C ARG A 62 -18.55 1.86 2.91
N GLN A 63 -18.02 1.90 1.69
CA GLN A 63 -18.80 1.72 0.46
C GLN A 63 -19.42 0.32 0.38
N GLU A 64 -18.62 -0.72 0.64
CA GLU A 64 -19.11 -2.10 0.66
C GLU A 64 -20.16 -2.31 1.76
N THR A 65 -19.95 -1.75 2.96
CA THR A 65 -20.94 -1.78 4.05
C THR A 65 -22.26 -1.11 3.63
N ALA A 66 -22.20 0.05 2.97
CA ALA A 66 -23.40 0.75 2.49
C ALA A 66 -24.11 -0.02 1.36
N ARG A 67 -23.37 -0.71 0.50
CA ARG A 67 -23.92 -1.59 -0.54
C ARG A 67 -24.63 -2.80 0.07
N MET A 68 -23.99 -3.48 1.03
CA MET A 68 -24.58 -4.63 1.72
C MET A 68 -25.86 -4.25 2.46
N LYS A 69 -25.89 -3.12 3.17
CA LYS A 69 -27.10 -2.63 3.85
C LYS A 69 -28.27 -2.41 2.89
N ARG A 70 -28.02 -1.88 1.69
CA ARG A 70 -29.06 -1.72 0.66
C ARG A 70 -29.60 -3.06 0.16
N LEU A 71 -28.71 -3.98 -0.19
CA LEU A 71 -29.12 -5.32 -0.65
C LEU A 71 -29.92 -6.07 0.41
N ILE A 72 -29.54 -5.96 1.68
CA ILE A 72 -30.30 -6.54 2.79
C ILE A 72 -31.69 -5.90 2.88
N ALA A 73 -31.78 -4.57 2.82
CA ALA A 73 -33.08 -3.88 2.86
C ALA A 73 -33.99 -4.30 1.69
N ASP A 74 -33.45 -4.37 0.48
CA ASP A 74 -34.18 -4.81 -0.72
C ASP A 74 -34.68 -6.25 -0.56
N LEU A 75 -33.83 -7.16 -0.05
CA LEU A 75 -34.19 -8.55 0.22
C LEU A 75 -35.22 -8.69 1.33
N THR A 76 -35.14 -7.90 2.40
CA THR A 76 -36.12 -7.90 3.49
C THR A 76 -37.49 -7.48 2.97
N ILE A 77 -37.57 -6.41 2.20
CA ILE A 77 -38.83 -5.96 1.59
C ILE A 77 -39.39 -7.04 0.65
N ALA A 78 -38.55 -7.67 -0.17
CA ALA A 78 -39.00 -8.73 -1.07
C ALA A 78 -39.55 -9.95 -0.31
N ASN A 79 -38.93 -10.33 0.81
CA ASN A 79 -39.42 -11.41 1.66
C ASN A 79 -40.76 -11.07 2.32
N ASP A 80 -40.91 -9.86 2.86
CA ASP A 80 -42.17 -9.43 3.50
C ASP A 80 -43.34 -9.49 2.50
N VAL A 81 -43.13 -9.00 1.27
CA VAL A 81 -44.14 -9.07 0.20
C VAL A 81 -44.48 -10.50 -0.20
N LEU A 82 -43.47 -11.39 -0.26
CA LEU A 82 -43.70 -12.80 -0.56
C LEU A 82 -44.52 -13.47 0.54
N GLU A 83 -44.21 -13.22 1.81
CA GLU A 83 -44.98 -13.75 2.95
C GLU A 83 -46.43 -13.25 2.96
N GLU A 84 -46.68 -11.98 2.62
CA GLU A 84 -48.04 -11.46 2.43
C GLU A 84 -48.79 -12.15 1.28
N SER A 85 -48.11 -12.45 0.18
CA SER A 85 -48.73 -13.11 -0.98
C SER A 85 -49.04 -14.60 -0.77
N LEU A 86 -48.38 -15.23 0.20
CA LEU A 86 -48.57 -16.63 0.59
C LEU A 86 -49.63 -16.81 1.69
N ARG A 87 -50.13 -15.70 2.27
CA ARG A 87 -51.22 -15.66 3.24
C ARG A 87 -52.59 -15.56 2.56
#